data_AF-A0A484H4L1-F1
#
_entry.id   AF-A0A484H4L1-F1
#
_cell.length_a   1.000
_cell.length_b   1.000
_cell.length_c   1.000
_cell.angle_alpha   90.00
_cell.angle_beta   90.00
_cell.angle_gamma   90.00
#
_symmetry.space_group_name_H-M   'P 1'
#
loop_
_entity.id
_entity.type
_entity.pdbx_description
1 polymer ?
#
loop_
_entity_poly.entity_id
_entity_poly.type
_entity_poly.pdbx_seq_one_letter_code
_entity_poly.pdbx_strand_id
1 'polypeptide(L)'
;TRRCALAACGAVWATALAAGLPSLAFRRLRPLPGVHGSQCAEEPSDAFQGLSLLSLLLTLALPLAVTVVCYCLVSRRLRGPEHLSRARNRSLRIIFAVEGAFVGSWLPFCALRAVFHLASLRALPLPCRLLLALRWGLSVATCLAFVNSCANPLIYLLLDRSFRAQLRRRGACWRSARAARGGSSASSLSQDYGSPFRSPARRAQTTNASSAVGP
;
A
#
# COMPACT_ATOMS: atom_id res chain seq x y z
N THR A 1 11.62 17.55 -2.56
CA THR A 1 12.91 17.06 -1.99
C THR A 1 12.65 15.96 -0.97
N ARG A 2 13.57 14.98 -0.84
CA ARG A 2 13.42 13.81 0.06
C ARG A 2 13.16 14.20 1.52
N ARG A 3 13.79 15.28 2.00
CA ARG A 3 13.60 15.79 3.37
C ARG A 3 12.16 16.24 3.64
N CYS A 4 11.53 16.95 2.70
CA CYS A 4 10.12 17.35 2.82
C CYS A 4 9.17 16.15 2.83
N ALA A 5 9.45 15.12 2.02
CA ALA A 5 8.64 13.90 2.00
C ALA A 5 8.74 13.14 3.33
N LEU A 6 9.95 13.03 3.91
CA LEU A 6 10.16 12.40 5.21
C LEU A 6 9.49 13.19 6.34
N ALA A 7 9.58 14.52 6.32
CA ALA A 7 8.92 15.38 7.30
C ALA A 7 7.40 15.26 7.21
N ALA A 8 6.82 15.27 6.00
CA ALA A 8 5.39 15.08 5.79
C ALA A 8 4.94 13.69 6.25
N CYS A 9 5.70 12.64 5.93
CA CYS A 9 5.42 11.29 6.45
C CYS A 9 5.46 11.23 7.98
N GLY A 10 6.49 11.82 8.61
CA GLY A 10 6.59 11.89 10.07
C GLY A 10 5.41 12.63 10.69
N ALA A 11 5.01 13.77 10.11
CA ALA A 11 3.86 14.53 10.55
C ALA A 11 2.56 13.72 10.44
N VAL A 12 2.32 13.06 9.31
CA VAL A 12 1.13 12.21 9.11
C VAL A 12 1.06 11.09 10.17
N TRP A 13 2.18 10.43 10.45
CA TRP A 13 2.24 9.42 11.51
C TRP A 13 1.99 9.99 12.90
N ALA A 14 2.60 11.13 13.23
CA ALA A 14 2.39 11.79 14.51
C ALA A 14 0.92 12.22 14.71
N THR A 15 0.30 12.82 13.68
CA THR A 15 -1.12 13.18 13.71
C THR A 15 -2.02 11.96 13.84
N ALA A 16 -1.71 10.86 13.14
CA ALA A 16 -2.48 9.62 13.24
C ALA A 16 -2.42 9.03 14.66
N LEU A 17 -1.24 9.04 15.29
CA LEU A 17 -1.08 8.59 16.68
C LEU A 17 -1.83 9.50 17.66
N ALA A 18 -1.71 10.82 17.49
CA ALA A 18 -2.42 11.80 18.30
C ALA A 18 -3.94 11.67 18.19
N ALA A 19 -4.48 11.43 16.99
CA ALA A 19 -5.91 11.22 16.77
C ALA A 19 -6.40 9.85 17.29
N GLY A 20 -5.53 8.83 17.28
CA GLY A 20 -5.84 7.50 17.81
C GLY A 20 -5.81 7.39 19.34
N LEU A 21 -5.00 8.23 20.00
CA LEU A 21 -4.82 8.26 21.46
C LEU A 21 -6.14 8.42 22.25
N PRO A 22 -7.02 9.38 21.91
CA PRO A 22 -8.32 9.51 22.56
C PRO A 22 -9.16 8.24 22.43
N SER A 23 -9.21 7.65 21.23
CA SER A 23 -9.97 6.41 20.96
C SER A 23 -9.44 5.22 21.77
N LEU A 24 -8.14 5.20 22.07
CA LEU A 24 -7.52 4.20 22.94
C LEU A 24 -7.82 4.46 24.42
N ALA A 25 -7.80 5.72 24.86
CA ALA A 25 -8.05 6.09 26.24
C ALA A 25 -9.51 5.88 26.68
N PHE A 26 -10.48 6.02 25.76
CA PHE A 26 -11.91 5.87 26.04
C PHE A 26 -12.48 4.46 25.80
N ARG A 27 -11.67 3.50 25.33
CA ARG A 27 -12.08 2.09 25.25
C ARG A 27 -12.01 1.42 26.61
N ARG A 28 -13.16 0.94 27.10
CA ARG A 28 -13.25 0.14 28.33
C ARG A 28 -13.78 -1.27 28.02
N LEU A 29 -13.27 -2.26 28.75
CA LEU A 29 -13.90 -3.57 28.78
C LEU A 29 -15.18 -3.46 29.62
N ARG A 30 -16.34 -3.72 29.01
CA ARG A 30 -17.60 -3.82 29.72
C ARG A 30 -18.03 -5.29 29.80
N PRO A 31 -18.42 -5.79 30.99
CA PRO A 31 -19.02 -7.11 31.09
C PRO A 31 -20.37 -7.14 30.36
N LEU A 32 -20.65 -8.24 29.64
CA LEU A 32 -21.90 -8.42 28.90
C LEU A 32 -22.99 -8.94 29.86
N PRO A 33 -24.15 -8.28 29.97
CA PRO A 33 -25.20 -8.72 30.89
C PRO A 33 -25.75 -10.09 30.46
N GLY A 34 -25.66 -11.09 31.35
CA GLY A 34 -26.24 -12.43 31.14
C GLY A 34 -25.36 -13.46 30.44
N VAL A 35 -24.09 -13.15 30.11
CA VAL A 35 -23.13 -14.10 29.52
C VAL A 35 -21.78 -13.95 30.23
N HIS A 36 -21.05 -15.04 30.47
CA HIS A 36 -19.64 -14.98 30.89
C HIS A 36 -18.78 -14.47 29.73
N GLY A 37 -18.70 -13.14 29.58
CA GLY A 37 -17.95 -12.48 28.53
C GLY A 37 -17.82 -10.98 28.77
N SER A 38 -16.77 -10.39 28.19
CA SER A 38 -16.59 -8.94 28.17
C SER A 38 -16.58 -8.45 26.72
N GLN A 39 -17.20 -7.29 26.48
CA GLN A 39 -17.14 -6.59 25.21
C GLN A 39 -16.27 -5.33 25.38
N CYS A 40 -15.42 -5.06 24.40
CA CYS A 40 -14.69 -3.80 24.36
C CYS A 40 -15.62 -2.73 23.80
N ALA A 41 -16.15 -1.87 24.68
CA ALA A 41 -17.12 -0.85 24.33
C ALA A 41 -16.59 0.53 24.72
N GLU A 42 -16.76 1.49 23.82
CA GLU A 42 -16.42 2.88 24.05
C GLU A 42 -17.42 3.48 25.08
N GLU A 43 -16.96 4.32 26.01
CA GLU A 43 -17.87 5.11 26.85
C GLU A 43 -18.61 6.14 25.99
N PRO A 44 -19.96 6.24 26.07
CA PRO A 44 -20.74 7.02 25.13
C PRO A 44 -20.73 8.47 25.62
N SER A 45 -19.71 9.23 25.21
CA SER A 45 -19.76 10.68 25.31
C SER A 45 -20.16 11.25 23.95
N ASP A 46 -21.31 11.91 23.88
CA ASP A 46 -21.87 12.44 22.64
C ASP A 46 -20.92 13.40 21.91
N ALA A 47 -20.15 14.16 22.68
CA ALA A 47 -19.10 15.06 22.18
C ALA A 47 -17.94 14.29 21.53
N PHE A 48 -17.55 13.15 22.12
CA PHE A 48 -16.46 12.32 21.62
C PHE A 48 -16.81 11.62 20.29
N GLN A 49 -18.05 11.17 20.16
CA GLN A 49 -18.55 10.56 18.93
C GLN A 49 -18.67 11.58 17.79
N GLY A 50 -19.17 12.80 18.10
CA GLY A 50 -19.20 13.92 17.15
C GLY A 50 -17.81 14.34 16.70
N LEU A 51 -16.86 14.48 17.62
CA LEU A 51 -15.46 14.80 17.32
C LEU A 51 -14.79 13.71 16.50
N SER A 52 -15.07 12.44 16.78
CA SER A 52 -14.55 11.30 16.00
C SER A 52 -15.09 11.29 14.56
N LEU A 53 -16.38 11.54 14.37
CA LEU A 53 -16.99 11.66 13.05
C LEU A 53 -16.43 12.85 12.26
N LEU A 54 -16.32 14.01 12.91
CA LEU A 54 -15.73 15.21 12.32
C LEU A 54 -14.27 14.97 11.92
N SER A 55 -13.49 14.36 12.82
CA SER A 55 -12.09 14.00 12.54
C SER A 55 -12.00 13.06 11.35
N LEU A 56 -12.86 12.04 11.29
CA LEU A 56 -12.89 11.08 10.17
C LEU A 56 -13.24 11.76 8.84
N LEU A 57 -14.19 12.71 8.84
CA LEU A 57 -14.55 13.53 7.68
C LEU A 57 -13.41 14.46 7.25
N LEU A 58 -12.74 15.13 8.19
CA LEU A 58 -11.57 15.96 7.91
C LEU A 58 -10.42 15.12 7.34
N THR A 59 -10.20 13.93 7.86
CA THR A 59 -9.18 12.99 7.38
C THR A 59 -9.49 12.50 5.95
N LEU A 60 -10.76 12.51 5.55
CA LEU A 60 -11.19 12.18 4.19
C LEU A 60 -11.08 13.38 3.24
N ALA A 61 -11.52 14.56 3.68
CA ALA A 61 -11.57 15.76 2.87
C ALA A 61 -10.18 16.36 2.60
N LEU A 62 -9.28 16.29 3.57
CA LEU A 62 -7.97 16.92 3.49
C LEU A 62 -7.06 16.31 2.40
N PRO A 63 -6.91 14.98 2.27
CA PRO A 63 -6.16 14.37 1.17
C PRO A 63 -6.71 14.76 -0.20
N LEU A 64 -8.03 14.67 -0.39
CA LEU A 64 -8.71 15.06 -1.63
C LEU A 64 -8.45 16.52 -2.00
N ALA A 65 -8.60 17.43 -1.04
CA ALA A 65 -8.37 18.86 -1.25
C ALA A 65 -6.90 19.13 -1.65
N VAL A 66 -5.94 18.52 -0.95
CA VAL A 66 -4.51 18.67 -1.27
C VAL A 66 -4.21 18.12 -2.67
N THR A 67 -4.77 16.98 -3.05
CA THR A 67 -4.58 16.37 -4.37
C THR A 67 -5.15 17.26 -5.48
N VAL A 68 -6.35 17.82 -5.29
CA VAL A 68 -6.97 18.74 -6.25
C VAL A 68 -6.16 20.04 -6.38
N VAL A 69 -5.79 20.66 -5.26
CA VAL A 69 -5.00 21.91 -5.28
C VAL A 69 -3.65 21.68 -5.93
N CYS A 70 -2.93 20.62 -5.56
CA CYS A 70 -1.63 20.34 -6.17
C CYS A 70 -1.76 20.07 -7.68
N TYR A 71 -2.82 19.38 -8.12
CA TYR A 71 -3.09 19.17 -9.54
C TYR A 71 -3.35 20.49 -10.28
N CYS A 72 -4.19 21.37 -9.73
CA CYS A 72 -4.47 22.69 -10.29
C CYS A 72 -3.20 23.54 -10.40
N LEU A 73 -2.34 23.53 -9.37
CA LEU A 73 -1.08 24.28 -9.38
C LEU A 73 -0.08 23.70 -10.39
N VAL A 74 0.06 22.38 -10.44
CA VAL A 74 0.97 21.70 -11.37
C VAL A 74 0.50 21.83 -12.81
N SER A 75 -0.80 21.74 -13.09
CA SER A 75 -1.36 21.93 -14.44
C SER A 75 -1.20 23.37 -14.92
N ARG A 76 -1.33 24.37 -14.02
CA ARG A 76 -1.07 25.78 -14.33
C ARG A 76 0.42 26.07 -14.58
N ARG A 77 1.32 25.50 -13.78
CA ARG A 77 2.78 25.75 -13.89
C ARG A 77 3.44 24.98 -15.03
N LEU A 78 2.98 23.77 -15.34
CA LEU A 78 3.54 22.92 -16.38
C LEU A 78 2.60 22.85 -17.58
N ARG A 79 2.49 23.95 -18.33
CA ARG A 79 2.09 23.93 -19.76
C ARG A 79 3.22 23.36 -20.65
N GLY A 80 3.87 22.30 -20.18
CA GLY A 80 5.07 21.72 -20.77
C GLY A 80 4.80 20.49 -21.65
N PRO A 81 5.85 19.82 -22.12
CA PRO A 81 5.77 18.71 -23.08
C PRO A 81 4.82 17.57 -22.68
N GLU A 82 4.09 17.06 -23.67
CA GLU A 82 3.14 15.93 -23.61
C GLU A 82 3.58 14.70 -22.79
N HIS A 83 4.87 14.37 -22.78
CA HIS A 83 5.34 13.18 -22.07
C HIS A 83 5.31 13.35 -20.53
N LEU A 84 5.61 14.56 -20.02
CA LEU A 84 5.56 14.87 -18.59
C LEU A 84 4.12 14.92 -18.08
N SER A 85 3.20 15.42 -18.92
CA SER A 85 1.77 15.45 -18.58
C SER A 85 1.18 14.03 -18.48
N ARG A 86 1.57 13.10 -19.37
CA ARG A 86 1.15 11.69 -19.30
C ARG A 86 1.66 10.96 -18.06
N ALA A 87 2.95 11.10 -17.74
CA ALA A 87 3.52 10.48 -16.53
C ALA A 87 2.85 11.01 -15.25
N ARG A 88 2.62 12.33 -15.17
CA ARG A 88 1.88 12.98 -14.08
C ARG A 88 0.45 12.48 -13.97
N ASN A 89 -0.32 12.55 -15.06
CA ASN A 89 -1.73 12.16 -15.07
C ASN A 89 -1.89 10.70 -14.62
N ARG A 90 -0.90 9.86 -14.93
CA ARG A 90 -0.84 8.49 -14.48
C ARG A 90 -0.61 8.35 -12.97
N SER A 91 0.37 9.05 -12.41
CA SER A 91 0.58 9.07 -10.96
C SER A 91 -0.66 9.59 -10.22
N LEU A 92 -1.27 10.66 -10.72
CA LEU A 92 -2.52 11.20 -10.16
C LEU A 92 -3.68 10.22 -10.28
N ARG A 93 -3.81 9.50 -11.39
CA ARG A 93 -4.84 8.47 -11.56
C ARG A 93 -4.71 7.37 -10.51
N ILE A 94 -3.49 7.00 -10.14
CA ILE A 94 -3.25 6.03 -9.05
C ILE A 94 -3.64 6.64 -7.71
N ILE A 95 -3.22 7.87 -7.42
CA ILE A 95 -3.56 8.59 -6.17
C ILE A 95 -5.08 8.70 -6.01
N PHE A 96 -5.79 9.21 -7.03
CA PHE A 96 -7.25 9.31 -7.02
C PHE A 96 -7.95 7.95 -6.93
N ALA A 97 -7.38 6.89 -7.50
CA ALA A 97 -7.94 5.55 -7.35
C ALA A 97 -7.82 5.05 -5.91
N VAL A 98 -6.68 5.29 -5.24
CA VAL A 98 -6.46 4.95 -3.83
C VAL A 98 -7.38 5.80 -2.93
N GLU A 99 -7.41 7.11 -3.13
CA GLU A 99 -8.32 8.01 -2.41
C GLU A 99 -9.79 7.64 -2.64
N GLY A 100 -10.18 7.31 -3.87
CA GLY A 100 -11.54 6.91 -4.20
C GLY A 100 -11.94 5.58 -3.56
N ALA A 101 -11.04 4.60 -3.50
CA ALA A 101 -11.27 3.34 -2.79
C ALA A 101 -11.38 3.57 -1.27
N PHE A 102 -10.57 4.48 -0.72
CA PHE A 102 -10.67 4.91 0.66
C PHE A 102 -12.03 5.60 0.93
N VAL A 103 -12.45 6.55 0.11
CA VAL A 103 -13.77 7.19 0.21
C VAL A 103 -14.88 6.15 0.11
N GLY A 104 -14.87 5.28 -0.91
CA GLY A 104 -15.92 4.29 -1.12
C GLY A 104 -16.03 3.28 0.01
N SER A 105 -14.93 2.95 0.69
CA SER A 105 -14.93 2.03 1.83
C SER A 105 -15.30 2.69 3.15
N TRP A 106 -14.84 3.92 3.39
CA TRP A 106 -15.02 4.62 4.66
C TRP A 106 -16.30 5.46 4.72
N LEU A 107 -16.72 6.09 3.62
CA LEU A 107 -17.93 6.91 3.56
C LEU A 107 -19.21 6.18 4.01
N PRO A 108 -19.51 4.94 3.57
CA PRO A 108 -20.67 4.22 4.08
C PRO A 108 -20.58 3.96 5.58
N PHE A 109 -19.38 3.67 6.09
CA PHE A 109 -19.16 3.49 7.53
C PHE A 109 -19.38 4.79 8.31
N CYS A 110 -18.83 5.92 7.83
CA CYS A 110 -19.04 7.25 8.41
C CYS A 110 -20.54 7.61 8.48
N ALA A 111 -21.24 7.46 7.35
CA ALA A 111 -22.65 7.82 7.23
C ALA A 111 -23.54 6.98 8.15
N LEU A 112 -23.38 5.65 8.14
CA LEU A 112 -24.18 4.76 8.98
C LEU A 112 -23.87 4.96 10.47
N ARG A 113 -22.60 5.22 10.83
CA ARG A 113 -22.20 5.53 12.21
C ARG A 113 -22.77 6.88 12.68
N ALA A 114 -22.84 7.87 11.80
CA ALA A 114 -23.46 9.17 12.09
C ALA A 114 -24.97 9.03 12.33
N VAL A 115 -25.68 8.29 11.47
CA VAL A 115 -27.12 8.02 11.63
C VAL A 115 -27.39 7.24 12.92
N PHE A 116 -26.55 6.25 13.24
CA PHE A 116 -26.67 5.50 14.49
C PHE A 116 -26.47 6.38 15.71
N HIS A 117 -25.53 7.32 15.65
CA HIS A 117 -25.30 8.30 16.71
C HIS A 117 -26.51 9.23 16.90
N LEU A 118 -27.02 9.79 15.80
CA LEU A 118 -28.17 10.70 15.83
C LEU A 118 -29.45 10.00 16.33
N ALA A 119 -29.61 8.71 16.00
CA ALA A 119 -30.68 7.87 16.52
C ALA A 119 -30.54 7.63 18.03
N SER A 120 -29.32 7.39 18.50
CA SER A 120 -29.01 7.14 19.92
C SER A 120 -29.25 8.38 20.78
N LEU A 121 -29.00 9.56 20.22
CA LEU A 121 -29.29 10.88 20.81
C LEU A 121 -30.78 11.25 20.84
N ARG A 122 -31.68 10.39 20.34
CA ARG A 122 -33.11 10.67 20.10
C ARG A 122 -33.39 11.89 19.20
N ALA A 123 -32.37 12.45 18.56
CA ALA A 123 -32.52 13.53 17.59
C ALA A 123 -33.16 13.04 16.28
N LEU A 124 -33.09 11.73 16.01
CA LEU A 124 -33.80 11.09 14.91
C LEU A 124 -34.54 9.85 15.42
N PRO A 125 -35.88 9.91 15.62
CA PRO A 125 -36.65 8.73 16.04
C PRO A 125 -36.77 7.76 14.85
N LEU A 126 -36.08 6.62 14.93
CA LEU A 126 -36.14 5.56 13.91
C LEU A 126 -37.08 4.43 14.36
N PRO A 127 -37.87 3.85 13.44
CA PRO A 127 -38.63 2.64 13.73
C PRO A 127 -37.68 1.45 13.95
N CYS A 128 -38.11 0.48 14.76
CA CYS A 128 -37.30 -0.69 15.15
C CYS A 128 -36.71 -1.47 13.95
N ARG A 129 -37.49 -1.61 12.86
CA ARG A 129 -37.02 -2.22 11.61
C ARG A 129 -35.83 -1.50 10.98
N LEU A 130 -35.82 -0.16 11.03
CA LEU A 130 -34.75 0.66 10.47
C LEU A 130 -33.51 0.64 11.37
N LEU A 131 -33.68 0.61 12.69
CA LEU A 131 -32.59 0.39 13.65
C LEU A 131 -31.89 -0.96 13.41
N LEU A 132 -32.67 -2.02 13.17
CA LEU A 132 -32.11 -3.33 12.84
C LEU A 132 -31.34 -3.28 11.51
N ALA A 133 -31.94 -2.71 10.45
CA ALA A 133 -31.29 -2.54 9.16
C ALA A 133 -29.99 -1.72 9.26
N LEU A 134 -29.99 -0.66 10.07
CA LEU A 134 -28.83 0.18 10.34
C LEU A 134 -27.70 -0.62 11.00
N ARG A 135 -28.03 -1.52 11.96
CA ARG A 135 -27.05 -2.38 12.60
C ARG A 135 -26.41 -3.37 11.62
N TRP A 136 -27.21 -4.00 10.75
CA TRP A 136 -26.70 -4.85 9.67
C TRP A 136 -25.85 -4.06 8.68
N GLY A 137 -26.29 -2.86 8.29
CA GLY A 137 -25.54 -1.97 7.42
C GLY A 137 -24.19 -1.60 8.02
N LEU A 138 -24.12 -1.33 9.32
CA LEU A 138 -22.88 -1.00 10.03
C LEU A 138 -21.88 -2.17 9.99
N SER A 139 -22.35 -3.41 10.13
CA SER A 139 -21.51 -4.61 9.97
C SER A 139 -20.95 -4.70 8.55
N VAL A 140 -21.78 -4.54 7.52
CA VAL A 140 -21.34 -4.57 6.11
C VAL A 140 -20.34 -3.44 5.82
N ALA A 141 -20.60 -2.23 6.30
CA ALA A 141 -19.70 -1.09 6.13
C ALA A 141 -18.36 -1.30 6.84
N THR A 142 -18.36 -1.99 7.98
CA THR A 142 -17.13 -2.38 8.67
C THR A 142 -16.32 -3.38 7.84
N CYS A 143 -16.97 -4.37 7.21
CA CYS A 143 -16.31 -5.27 6.26
C CYS A 143 -15.72 -4.49 5.07
N LEU A 144 -16.45 -3.51 4.54
CA LEU A 144 -15.98 -2.64 3.46
C LEU A 144 -14.72 -1.85 3.86
N ALA A 145 -14.70 -1.32 5.08
CA ALA A 145 -13.53 -0.63 5.64
C ALA A 145 -12.30 -1.55 5.73
N PHE A 146 -12.47 -2.83 6.03
CA PHE A 146 -11.35 -3.80 6.01
C PHE A 146 -10.83 -4.09 4.60
N VAL A 147 -11.72 -4.17 3.61
CA VAL A 147 -11.34 -4.39 2.19
C VAL A 147 -10.43 -3.29 1.66
N ASN A 148 -10.51 -2.06 2.21
CA ASN A 148 -9.61 -0.95 1.87
C ASN A 148 -8.12 -1.32 1.97
N SER A 149 -7.73 -2.14 2.95
CA SER A 149 -6.35 -2.60 3.11
C SER A 149 -5.89 -3.47 1.94
N CYS A 150 -6.79 -4.27 1.36
CA CYS A 150 -6.53 -5.12 0.21
C CYS A 150 -6.62 -4.37 -1.13
N ALA A 151 -7.44 -3.30 -1.18
CA ALA A 151 -7.59 -2.46 -2.36
C ALA A 151 -6.27 -1.78 -2.75
N ASN A 152 -5.46 -1.36 -1.77
CA ASN A 152 -4.19 -0.71 -2.01
C ASN A 152 -3.25 -1.54 -2.93
N PRO A 153 -2.82 -2.77 -2.58
CA PRO A 153 -2.05 -3.63 -3.49
C PRO A 153 -2.69 -3.83 -4.85
N LEU A 154 -4.01 -4.08 -4.92
CA LEU A 154 -4.71 -4.32 -6.19
C LEU A 154 -4.67 -3.10 -7.11
N ILE A 155 -4.86 -1.90 -6.56
CA ILE A 155 -4.80 -0.65 -7.32
C ILE A 155 -3.40 -0.43 -7.89
N TYR A 156 -2.34 -0.64 -7.09
CA TYR A 156 -0.97 -0.55 -7.60
C TYR A 156 -0.65 -1.64 -8.63
N LEU A 157 -1.16 -2.87 -8.46
CA LEU A 157 -0.99 -3.95 -9.42
C LEU A 157 -1.67 -3.66 -10.76
N LEU A 158 -2.89 -3.12 -10.74
CA LEU A 158 -3.67 -2.88 -11.95
C LEU A 158 -3.21 -1.60 -12.67
N LEU A 159 -3.06 -0.49 -11.93
CA LEU A 159 -2.81 0.83 -12.51
C LEU A 159 -1.33 1.17 -12.62
N ASP A 160 -0.46 0.64 -11.76
CA ASP A 160 0.98 0.93 -11.82
C ASP A 160 1.77 -0.09 -12.67
N ARG A 161 2.53 0.41 -13.64
CA ARG A 161 3.33 -0.42 -14.58
C ARG A 161 4.75 -0.53 -14.05
N SER A 162 5.25 0.49 -13.34
CA SER A 162 6.54 0.42 -12.63
C SER A 162 6.49 -0.67 -11.57
N PHE A 163 5.45 -0.68 -10.73
CA PHE A 163 5.22 -1.70 -9.72
C PHE A 163 5.14 -3.10 -10.34
N ARG A 164 4.31 -3.29 -11.38
CA ARG A 164 4.25 -4.56 -12.12
C ARG A 164 5.60 -4.99 -12.72
N ALA A 165 6.35 -4.07 -13.29
CA ALA A 165 7.66 -4.37 -13.88
C ALA A 165 8.69 -4.76 -12.80
N GLN A 166 8.65 -4.13 -11.64
CA GLN A 166 9.48 -4.51 -10.49
C GLN A 166 9.08 -5.87 -9.92
N LEU A 167 7.78 -6.14 -9.81
CA LEU A 167 7.27 -7.42 -9.32
C LEU A 167 7.63 -8.58 -10.26
N ARG A 168 7.51 -8.37 -11.58
CA ARG A 168 7.98 -9.34 -12.58
C ARG A 168 9.48 -9.58 -12.52
N ARG A 169 10.29 -8.52 -12.36
CA ARG A 169 11.75 -8.64 -12.19
C ARG A 169 12.10 -9.42 -10.93
N ARG A 170 11.46 -9.12 -9.79
CA ARG A 170 11.64 -9.86 -8.53
C ARG A 170 11.18 -11.30 -8.64
N GLY A 171 10.04 -11.56 -9.28
CA GLY A 171 9.53 -12.92 -9.51
C GLY A 171 10.38 -13.75 -10.48
N ALA A 172 10.95 -13.12 -11.52
CA ALA A 172 11.92 -13.75 -12.40
C ALA A 172 13.22 -14.08 -11.65
N CYS A 173 13.74 -13.15 -10.86
CA CYS A 173 14.91 -13.36 -10.01
C CYS A 173 14.67 -14.46 -8.95
N TRP A 174 13.45 -14.53 -8.39
CA TRP A 174 13.05 -15.60 -7.49
C TRP A 174 12.98 -16.96 -8.19
N ARG A 175 12.49 -17.01 -9.43
CA ARG A 175 12.45 -18.23 -10.25
C ARG A 175 13.85 -18.71 -10.61
N SER A 176 14.74 -17.82 -11.02
CA SER A 176 16.14 -18.17 -11.31
C SER A 176 16.91 -18.59 -10.05
N ALA A 177 16.70 -17.92 -8.91
CA ALA A 177 17.29 -18.33 -7.64
C ALA A 177 16.75 -19.69 -7.14
N ARG A 178 15.46 -19.99 -7.36
CA ARG A 178 14.84 -21.28 -7.03
C ARG A 178 15.34 -22.40 -7.95
N ALA A 179 15.53 -22.11 -9.24
CA ALA A 179 16.13 -23.04 -10.21
C ALA A 179 17.61 -23.32 -9.90
N ALA A 180 18.39 -22.30 -9.51
CA ALA A 180 19.78 -22.48 -9.07
C ALA A 180 19.87 -23.36 -7.81
N ARG A 181 18.97 -23.17 -6.84
CA ARG A 181 18.91 -24.02 -5.63
C ARG A 181 18.40 -25.44 -5.89
N GLY A 182 17.53 -25.64 -6.88
CA GLY A 182 17.07 -26.97 -7.31
C GLY A 182 18.06 -27.71 -8.22
N GLY A 183 18.98 -26.99 -8.89
CA GLY A 183 20.04 -27.55 -9.72
C GLY A 183 21.31 -27.94 -8.96
N SER A 184 21.53 -27.42 -7.75
CA SER A 184 22.73 -27.71 -6.95
C SER A 184 22.77 -29.10 -6.30
N SER A 185 21.75 -29.95 -6.47
CA SER A 185 21.75 -31.33 -5.97
C SER A 185 22.07 -32.39 -7.04
N ALA A 186 22.33 -32.01 -8.30
CA ALA A 186 22.53 -32.97 -9.39
C ALA A 186 23.80 -32.74 -10.24
N SER A 187 24.75 -31.92 -9.79
CA SER A 187 25.99 -31.67 -10.53
C SER A 187 27.20 -31.62 -9.62
N SER A 188 27.43 -32.70 -8.89
CA SER A 188 28.74 -33.03 -8.32
C SER A 188 28.86 -34.55 -8.30
N LEU A 189 29.95 -35.07 -8.86
CA LEU A 189 30.33 -36.48 -9.02
C LEU A 189 29.83 -37.17 -10.31
N SER A 190 30.53 -36.89 -11.40
CA SER A 190 31.19 -37.97 -12.16
C SER A 190 32.12 -37.35 -13.21
N GLN A 191 33.43 -37.38 -12.95
CA GLN A 191 34.44 -37.81 -13.91
C GLN A 191 35.83 -37.62 -13.27
N ASP A 192 36.21 -38.62 -12.47
CA ASP A 192 37.60 -38.98 -12.27
C ASP A 192 37.68 -40.47 -12.60
N TYR A 193 38.41 -40.85 -13.66
CA TYR A 193 39.08 -42.15 -13.77
C TYR A 193 40.07 -42.19 -14.95
N GLY A 194 41.37 -42.25 -14.60
CA GLY A 194 42.48 -42.84 -15.39
C GLY A 194 43.10 -41.95 -16.48
N SER A 195 44.42 -41.73 -16.58
CA SER A 195 45.59 -42.38 -15.96
C SER A 195 46.85 -41.50 -16.18
N PRO A 196 47.92 -41.70 -15.38
CA PRO A 196 49.13 -40.87 -15.38
C PRO A 196 50.17 -41.35 -16.41
N PHE A 197 51.13 -40.50 -16.81
CA PHE A 197 52.59 -40.80 -16.90
C PHE A 197 53.37 -39.90 -17.90
N ARG A 198 54.50 -39.38 -17.39
CA ARG A 198 55.77 -38.95 -18.03
C ARG A 198 55.91 -37.69 -18.91
N SER A 199 56.53 -36.70 -18.25
CA SER A 199 57.85 -36.09 -18.52
C SER A 199 58.02 -34.89 -19.48
N PRO A 200 58.96 -33.96 -19.16
CA PRO A 200 59.18 -32.69 -19.86
C PRO A 200 60.46 -32.68 -20.74
N ALA A 201 60.51 -31.91 -21.83
CA ALA A 201 61.75 -31.38 -22.42
C ALA A 201 61.55 -30.36 -23.57
N ARG A 202 62.06 -29.13 -23.35
CA ARG A 202 63.13 -28.43 -24.11
C ARG A 202 62.96 -28.10 -25.63
N ARG A 203 62.84 -26.78 -25.89
CA ARG A 203 63.55 -25.86 -26.85
C ARG A 203 63.73 -26.22 -28.35
N ALA A 204 63.30 -25.28 -29.23
CA ALA A 204 64.03 -24.67 -30.37
C ALA A 204 63.12 -23.57 -30.99
N GLN A 205 63.54 -22.29 -31.12
CA GLN A 205 64.21 -21.66 -32.30
C GLN A 205 63.43 -21.91 -33.61
N THR A 206 63.11 -20.98 -34.52
CA THR A 206 63.71 -19.70 -34.95
C THR A 206 62.84 -19.08 -36.09
N THR A 207 62.77 -17.74 -36.14
CA THR A 207 62.81 -16.83 -37.32
C THR A 207 61.91 -17.01 -38.57
N ASN A 208 61.21 -15.93 -38.95
CA ASN A 208 61.30 -15.14 -40.21
C ASN A 208 59.96 -14.37 -40.42
N ALA A 209 59.90 -13.03 -40.38
CA ALA A 209 60.36 -12.01 -41.33
C ALA A 209 59.64 -12.04 -42.70
N SER A 210 58.80 -11.03 -42.98
CA SER A 210 58.81 -10.26 -44.24
C SER A 210 57.86 -9.05 -44.19
N SER A 211 58.47 -7.89 -44.48
CA SER A 211 57.88 -6.59 -44.78
C SER A 211 57.25 -6.51 -46.18
N ALA A 212 56.37 -5.52 -46.41
CA ALA A 212 56.35 -4.58 -47.56
C ALA A 212 55.02 -3.79 -47.55
N VAL A 213 55.00 -2.46 -47.36
CA VAL A 213 55.08 -1.38 -48.38
C VAL A 213 53.86 -1.41 -49.32
N GLY A 214 52.86 -0.55 -49.14
CA GLY A 214 52.73 0.82 -49.71
C GLY A 214 51.59 0.82 -50.75
N PRO A 215 51.25 1.92 -51.44
CA PRO A 215 51.55 3.35 -51.23
C PRO A 215 50.45 4.13 -50.48
#